data_AF-A0AAD5G6G0-F1
#
_entry.id   AF-A0AAD5G6G0-F1
#
_cell.length_a   1.000
_cell.length_b   1.000
_cell.length_c   1.000
_cell.angle_alpha   90.00
_cell.angle_beta   90.00
_cell.angle_gamma   90.00
#
_symmetry.space_group_name_H-M   'P 1'
#
loop_
_entity.id
_entity.type
_entity.pdbx_description
1 polymer ?
#
loop_
_entity_poly.entity_id
_entity_poly.type
_entity_poly.pdbx_seq_one_letter_code
_entity_poly.pdbx_strand_id
1 'polypeptide(L)'
;MEKTVELHESKKLLPDVSNKRLLSSLRGQVNGDVVIKVAPGSMELLRLEKLKKLLLENPYTDHVKMPDSGLYRWDDLKRLLQATDEELESDLTVLSAVEINGYWRIVDDMYMCRILTSIIWSSIMKCWCLSSLDIIEAVESLAGFPQVIVHHCFQLYGRITYGGGWEMDKKRVSLHVARQILAANGKMKLGAFMEEWVRSVPGGPPGGLPVSLDILEGEVLVEQSWVSLPSDRFPGYFKDGPNGIGRIYTLTTVFHEMHQKKKNSAYCSCCAT
;
A
#
# COMPACT_ATOMS: atom_id res chain seq x y z
N MET A 1 -49.51 -1.18 44.50
CA MET A 1 -49.30 0.17 43.94
C MET A 1 -48.33 -0.01 42.78
N GLU A 2 -48.82 -0.12 41.53
CA GLU A 2 -49.20 1.02 40.65
C GLU A 2 -47.98 1.91 40.36
N LYS A 3 -47.58 2.28 39.14
CA LYS A 3 -48.09 2.27 37.74
C LYS A 3 -46.84 2.44 36.84
N THR A 4 -46.63 1.74 35.72
CA THR A 4 -47.23 1.88 34.36
C THR A 4 -47.17 3.30 33.77
N VAL A 5 -46.28 3.54 32.80
CA VAL A 5 -46.38 4.57 31.72
C VAL A 5 -45.59 4.00 30.52
N GLU A 6 -46.24 3.28 29.61
CA GLU A 6 -46.80 3.73 28.31
C GLU A 6 -45.77 4.00 27.20
N LEU A 7 -45.62 2.97 26.36
CA LEU A 7 -45.23 3.07 24.95
C LEU A 7 -46.43 3.58 24.15
N HIS A 8 -46.21 4.56 23.27
CA HIS A 8 -47.14 4.84 22.17
C HIS A 8 -46.39 5.04 20.85
N GLU A 9 -46.82 4.25 19.88
CA GLU A 9 -46.40 4.19 18.48
C GLU A 9 -46.84 5.43 17.70
N SER A 10 -46.23 5.67 16.53
CA SER A 10 -46.99 5.86 15.28
C SER A 10 -46.15 5.82 14.00
N LYS A 11 -46.38 4.76 13.22
CA LYS A 11 -46.73 4.71 11.78
C LYS A 11 -45.71 5.10 10.70
N LYS A 12 -45.21 4.03 10.07
CA LYS A 12 -45.09 3.73 8.61
C LYS A 12 -45.56 4.83 7.64
N LEU A 13 -44.78 5.02 6.56
CA LEU A 13 -45.24 5.00 5.16
C LEU A 13 -44.03 4.86 4.22
N LEU A 14 -43.90 3.69 3.58
CA LEU A 14 -43.14 3.49 2.34
C LEU A 14 -43.99 4.01 1.17
N PRO A 15 -43.39 4.52 0.07
CA PRO A 15 -44.04 4.48 -1.21
C PRO A 15 -43.40 3.46 -2.16
N ASP A 16 -44.33 2.92 -2.92
CA ASP A 16 -44.32 1.82 -3.86
C ASP A 16 -43.64 2.16 -5.20
N VAL A 17 -43.29 1.11 -5.92
CA VAL A 17 -42.64 1.08 -7.22
C VAL A 17 -43.65 1.34 -8.34
N SER A 18 -43.14 1.89 -9.45
CA SER A 18 -43.72 1.94 -10.81
C SER A 18 -44.46 3.22 -11.19
N ASN A 19 -43.85 3.99 -12.09
CA ASN A 19 -44.50 4.13 -13.39
C ASN A 19 -43.51 4.37 -14.53
N LYS A 20 -43.73 3.61 -15.60
CA LYS A 20 -42.99 3.60 -16.86
C LYS A 20 -43.44 4.78 -17.72
N ARG A 21 -42.49 5.32 -18.49
CA ARG A 21 -42.60 5.84 -19.89
C ARG A 21 -43.78 6.76 -20.27
N LEU A 22 -43.43 7.76 -21.09
CA LEU A 22 -44.27 8.73 -21.83
C LEU A 22 -44.60 9.96 -20.97
N LEU A 23 -44.16 11.19 -21.27
CA LEU A 23 -44.21 11.94 -22.54
C LEU A 23 -42.95 12.83 -22.59
N SER A 24 -42.02 12.73 -23.55
CA SER A 24 -42.09 13.33 -24.90
C SER A 24 -42.99 14.57 -25.01
N SER A 25 -42.41 15.75 -24.81
CA SER A 25 -42.50 16.94 -25.69
C SER A 25 -42.32 18.22 -24.88
N LEU A 26 -41.20 18.92 -25.10
CA LEU A 26 -41.18 20.34 -25.46
C LEU A 26 -39.73 20.78 -25.67
N ARG A 27 -39.40 21.11 -26.92
CA ARG A 27 -38.25 21.95 -27.28
C ARG A 27 -38.36 23.26 -26.49
N GLY A 28 -37.28 23.68 -25.85
CA GLY A 28 -37.18 25.01 -25.27
C GLY A 28 -35.87 25.25 -24.55
N GLN A 29 -34.94 25.92 -25.23
CA GLN A 29 -33.88 26.77 -24.70
C GLN A 29 -32.77 26.19 -23.79
N VAL A 30 -31.55 26.34 -24.32
CA VAL A 30 -30.27 26.31 -23.61
C VAL A 30 -30.21 27.47 -22.61
N ASN A 31 -30.08 27.15 -21.32
CA ASN A 31 -29.22 27.81 -20.34
C ASN A 31 -29.48 27.14 -18.98
N GLY A 32 -28.58 26.24 -18.58
CA GLY A 32 -28.60 25.63 -17.27
C GLY A 32 -27.19 25.25 -16.92
N ASP A 33 -26.64 25.91 -15.90
CA ASP A 33 -25.32 25.65 -15.34
C ASP A 33 -25.09 24.15 -15.20
N VAL A 34 -23.96 23.68 -15.72
CA VAL A 34 -23.51 22.32 -15.47
C VAL A 34 -23.08 22.26 -14.01
N VAL A 35 -24.05 21.99 -13.12
CA VAL A 35 -23.76 21.66 -11.72
C VAL A 35 -23.18 20.25 -11.72
N ILE A 36 -21.85 20.17 -11.83
CA ILE A 36 -21.12 18.92 -11.61
C ILE A 36 -21.27 18.60 -10.12
N LYS A 37 -22.24 17.73 -9.78
CA LYS A 37 -22.31 17.13 -8.45
C LYS A 37 -21.15 16.15 -8.32
N VAL A 38 -20.04 16.62 -7.77
CA VAL A 38 -18.92 15.78 -7.38
C VAL A 38 -19.29 15.09 -6.07
N ALA A 39 -19.17 13.76 -6.02
CA ALA A 39 -19.41 13.01 -4.80
C ALA A 39 -18.35 13.38 -3.73
N PRO A 40 -18.69 13.43 -2.44
CA PRO A 40 -17.76 13.84 -1.38
C PRO A 40 -16.40 13.11 -1.42
N GLY A 41 -16.41 11.79 -1.64
CA GLY A 41 -15.17 10.99 -1.73
C GLY A 41 -14.31 11.28 -2.96
N SER A 42 -14.85 11.87 -4.03
CA SER A 42 -14.06 12.27 -5.20
C SER A 42 -13.20 13.50 -4.92
N MET A 43 -13.63 14.39 -4.02
CA MET A 43 -12.84 15.56 -3.63
C MET A 43 -11.65 15.19 -2.75
N GLU A 44 -11.84 14.27 -1.81
CA GLU A 44 -10.77 13.74 -0.95
C GLU A 44 -9.68 13.05 -1.78
N LEU A 45 -10.06 12.21 -2.75
CA LEU A 45 -9.11 11.55 -3.65
C LEU A 45 -8.30 12.55 -4.49
N LEU A 46 -8.96 13.54 -5.09
CA LEU A 46 -8.27 14.57 -5.89
C LEU A 46 -7.31 15.41 -5.04
N ARG A 47 -7.67 15.70 -3.79
CA ARG A 47 -6.82 16.43 -2.85
C ARG A 47 -5.59 15.61 -2.46
N LEU A 48 -5.79 14.35 -2.09
CA LEU A 48 -4.71 13.43 -1.74
C LEU A 48 -3.72 13.24 -2.90
N GLU A 49 -4.22 13.08 -4.13
CA GLU A 49 -3.39 13.00 -5.34
C GLU A 49 -2.59 14.28 -5.58
N LYS A 50 -3.22 15.45 -5.36
CA LYS A 50 -2.54 16.74 -5.46
C LYS A 50 -1.46 16.89 -4.39
N LEU A 51 -1.74 16.54 -3.13
CA LEU A 51 -0.75 16.55 -2.05
C LEU A 51 0.42 15.61 -2.38
N LYS A 52 0.13 14.38 -2.80
CA LYS A 52 1.15 13.41 -3.20
C LYS A 52 2.04 13.98 -4.29
N LYS A 53 1.47 14.62 -5.32
CA LYS A 53 2.22 15.26 -6.38
C LYS A 53 3.16 16.35 -5.85
N LEU A 54 2.67 17.24 -4.98
CA LEU A 54 3.48 18.31 -4.38
C LEU A 54 4.66 17.74 -3.57
N LEU A 55 4.41 16.73 -2.73
CA LEU A 55 5.46 16.14 -1.90
C LEU A 55 6.50 15.31 -2.69
N LEU A 56 6.10 14.77 -3.85
CA LEU A 56 6.99 14.06 -4.77
C LEU A 56 7.81 14.99 -5.68
N GLU A 57 7.58 16.31 -5.67
CA GLU A 57 8.46 17.26 -6.35
C GLU A 57 9.87 17.24 -5.74
N ASN A 58 9.98 16.96 -4.44
CA ASN A 58 11.23 16.92 -3.71
C ASN A 58 11.22 15.92 -2.53
N PRO A 59 11.20 14.61 -2.84
CA PRO A 59 11.27 13.58 -1.81
C PRO A 59 12.57 13.68 -1.02
N TYR A 60 12.55 13.23 0.23
CA TYR A 60 13.75 13.20 1.07
C TYR A 60 14.68 12.06 0.65
N THR A 61 15.89 12.41 0.22
CA THR A 61 16.96 11.48 -0.17
C THR A 61 18.24 11.75 0.64
N ASP A 62 19.27 10.95 0.45
CA ASP A 62 20.58 11.10 1.12
C ASP A 62 21.38 12.33 0.65
N HIS A 63 20.92 13.04 -0.38
CA HIS A 63 21.64 14.15 -0.97
C HIS A 63 21.50 15.42 -0.12
N VAL A 64 22.63 15.86 0.44
CA VAL A 64 22.82 16.94 1.42
C VAL A 64 22.34 18.33 0.97
N LYS A 65 22.03 18.52 -0.33
CA LYS A 65 21.57 19.82 -0.80
C LYS A 65 20.06 19.91 -0.65
N MET A 66 19.64 20.68 0.35
CA MET A 66 18.27 21.21 0.36
C MET A 66 18.11 22.07 -0.89
N PRO A 67 17.15 21.77 -1.77
CA PRO A 67 16.91 22.61 -2.93
C PRO A 67 16.23 23.91 -2.49
N ASP A 68 16.43 24.96 -3.28
CA ASP A 68 15.87 26.29 -3.02
C ASP A 68 14.34 26.37 -3.26
N SER A 69 13.70 25.29 -3.73
CA SER A 69 12.28 25.23 -4.08
C SER A 69 11.70 23.82 -3.92
N GLY A 70 10.36 23.70 -3.97
CA GLY A 70 9.65 22.42 -3.85
C GLY A 70 9.58 21.89 -2.41
N LEU A 71 9.68 22.78 -1.42
CA LEU A 71 9.50 22.46 -0.01
C LEU A 71 8.29 23.22 0.53
N TYR A 72 7.44 22.51 1.26
CA TYR A 72 6.17 23.05 1.71
C TYR A 72 6.05 22.93 3.23
N ARG A 73 5.75 24.06 3.88
CA ARG A 73 5.35 24.08 5.28
C ARG A 73 3.87 23.72 5.40
N TRP A 74 3.43 23.45 6.63
CA TRP A 74 2.02 23.20 6.95
C TRP A 74 1.08 24.24 6.34
N ASP A 75 1.36 25.54 6.56
CA ASP A 75 0.52 26.62 6.04
C ASP A 75 0.54 26.73 4.51
N ASP A 76 1.65 26.36 3.86
CA ASP A 76 1.74 26.35 2.40
C ASP A 76 0.81 25.26 1.84
N LEU A 77 0.86 24.06 2.40
CA LEU A 77 0.01 22.94 2.02
C LEU A 77 -1.47 23.25 2.26
N LYS A 78 -1.83 23.80 3.43
CA LYS A 78 -3.21 24.22 3.71
C LYS A 78 -3.75 25.22 2.69
N ARG A 79 -2.97 26.25 2.35
CA ARG A 79 -3.40 27.24 1.34
C ARG A 79 -3.51 26.64 -0.06
N LEU A 80 -2.59 25.76 -0.46
CA LEU A 80 -2.58 25.14 -1.78
C LEU A 80 -3.69 24.11 -1.96
N LEU A 81 -4.06 23.40 -0.89
CA LEU A 81 -5.06 22.33 -0.92
C LEU A 81 -6.45 22.77 -0.46
N GLN A 82 -6.55 23.96 0.18
CA GLN A 82 -7.78 24.45 0.82
C GLN A 82 -8.36 23.42 1.80
N ALA A 83 -7.50 22.82 2.61
CA ALA A 83 -7.85 21.76 3.56
C ALA A 83 -7.93 22.29 5.00
N THR A 84 -8.75 21.64 5.84
CA THR A 84 -8.66 21.83 7.29
C THR A 84 -7.40 21.18 7.86
N ASP A 85 -7.10 21.45 9.14
CA ASP A 85 -5.95 20.84 9.80
C ASP A 85 -6.09 19.32 9.88
N GLU A 86 -7.30 18.84 10.22
CA GLU A 86 -7.60 17.42 10.37
C GLU A 86 -7.52 16.68 9.02
N GLU A 87 -8.00 17.32 7.97
CA GLU A 87 -7.93 16.78 6.60
C GLU A 87 -6.48 16.68 6.12
N LEU A 88 -5.67 17.72 6.34
CA LEU A 88 -4.27 17.71 5.96
C LEU A 88 -3.47 16.68 6.77
N GLU A 89 -3.71 16.58 8.08
CA GLU A 89 -3.08 15.57 8.94
C GLU A 89 -3.40 14.16 8.48
N SER A 90 -4.67 13.89 8.16
CA SER A 90 -5.12 12.60 7.65
C SER A 90 -4.44 12.25 6.34
N ASP A 91 -4.42 13.19 5.38
CA ASP A 91 -3.81 12.97 4.07
C ASP A 91 -2.28 12.75 4.19
N LEU A 92 -1.58 13.54 5.01
CA LEU A 92 -0.15 13.36 5.27
C LEU A 92 0.16 12.00 5.91
N THR A 93 -0.68 11.56 6.84
CA THR A 93 -0.58 10.25 7.48
C THR A 93 -0.77 9.13 6.45
N VAL A 94 -1.78 9.23 5.57
CA VAL A 94 -2.02 8.27 4.49
C VAL A 94 -0.83 8.18 3.54
N LEU A 95 -0.19 9.31 3.24
CA LEU A 95 1.01 9.36 2.41
C LEU A 95 2.29 8.97 3.15
N SER A 96 2.21 8.70 4.46
CA SER A 96 3.39 8.46 5.30
C SER A 96 4.41 9.59 5.17
N ALA A 97 3.94 10.83 5.07
CA ALA A 97 4.80 12.01 5.02
C ALA A 97 5.32 12.34 6.42
N VAL A 98 6.50 12.96 6.47
CA VAL A 98 7.15 13.35 7.72
C VAL A 98 7.65 14.78 7.64
N GLU A 99 7.59 15.50 8.77
CA GLU A 99 8.15 16.83 8.90
C GLU A 99 9.66 16.75 9.17
N ILE A 100 10.45 17.43 8.34
CA ILE A 100 11.90 17.49 8.42
C ILE A 100 12.32 18.95 8.31
N ASN A 101 12.93 19.49 9.36
CA ASN A 101 13.39 20.89 9.42
C ASN A 101 12.28 21.91 9.07
N GLY A 102 11.04 21.65 9.49
CA GLY A 102 9.90 22.54 9.23
C GLY A 102 9.18 22.31 7.90
N TYR A 103 9.58 21.31 7.11
CA TYR A 103 9.00 21.01 5.80
C TYR A 103 8.49 19.58 5.73
N TRP A 104 7.31 19.39 5.14
CA TRP A 104 6.71 18.08 4.95
C TRP A 104 7.25 17.41 3.70
N ARG A 105 7.66 16.14 3.82
CA ARG A 105 8.29 15.38 2.74
C ARG A 105 7.89 13.91 2.78
N ILE A 106 7.81 13.28 1.61
CA ILE A 106 7.82 11.82 1.48
C ILE A 106 9.28 11.37 1.45
N VAL A 107 9.62 10.36 2.22
CA VAL A 107 10.97 9.78 2.20
C VAL A 107 11.09 8.84 1.02
N ASP A 108 12.20 8.94 0.28
CA ASP A 108 12.46 8.06 -0.86
C ASP A 108 12.53 6.58 -0.42
N ASP A 109 11.88 5.72 -1.20
CA ASP A 109 11.74 4.30 -0.88
C ASP A 109 13.09 3.56 -0.83
N MET A 110 14.06 3.96 -1.67
CA MET A 110 15.41 3.40 -1.66
C MET A 110 16.17 3.84 -0.41
N TYR A 111 16.00 5.09 0.01
CA TYR A 111 16.54 5.59 1.27
C TYR A 111 15.95 4.85 2.48
N MET A 112 14.63 4.64 2.52
CA MET A 112 13.98 3.82 3.54
C MET A 112 14.50 2.38 3.55
N CYS A 113 14.70 1.79 2.37
CA CYS A 113 15.26 0.45 2.25
C CYS A 113 16.66 0.35 2.84
N ARG A 114 17.52 1.36 2.61
CA ARG A 114 18.86 1.40 3.22
C ARG A 114 18.79 1.42 4.74
N ILE A 115 17.90 2.21 5.33
CA ILE A 115 17.71 2.25 6.79
C ILE A 115 17.25 0.88 7.32
N LEU A 116 16.26 0.27 6.67
CA LEU A 116 15.78 -1.07 7.03
C LEU A 116 16.89 -2.12 6.94
N THR A 117 17.67 -2.12 5.85
CA THR A 117 18.83 -3.01 5.70
C THR A 117 19.86 -2.77 6.80
N SER A 118 20.13 -1.52 7.17
CA SER A 118 21.00 -1.19 8.30
C SER A 118 20.46 -1.70 9.65
N ILE A 119 19.15 -1.60 9.91
CA ILE A 119 18.52 -2.17 11.12
C ILE A 119 18.75 -3.68 11.18
N ILE A 120 18.55 -4.39 10.07
CA ILE A 120 18.72 -5.85 10.02
C ILE A 120 20.19 -6.22 10.27
N TRP A 121 21.13 -5.53 9.61
CA TRP A 121 22.56 -5.78 9.83
C TRP A 121 23.01 -5.48 11.26
N SER A 122 22.59 -4.36 11.83
CA SER A 122 22.88 -4.05 13.24
C SER A 122 22.31 -5.11 14.17
N SER A 123 21.10 -5.61 13.89
CA SER A 123 20.48 -6.68 14.69
C SER A 123 21.28 -7.98 14.63
N ILE A 124 21.82 -8.34 13.47
CA ILE A 124 22.67 -9.54 13.33
C ILE A 124 23.99 -9.37 14.08
N MET A 125 24.65 -8.22 13.90
CA MET A 125 25.94 -7.95 14.53
C MET A 125 25.85 -7.90 16.06
N LYS A 126 24.72 -7.43 16.59
CA LYS A 126 24.46 -7.30 18.04
C LYS A 126 23.62 -8.44 18.62
N CYS A 127 23.27 -9.46 17.82
CA CYS A 127 22.39 -10.56 18.20
C CYS A 127 21.02 -10.12 18.76
N TRP A 128 20.48 -9.00 18.26
CA TRP A 128 19.16 -8.52 18.66
C TRP A 128 18.02 -9.31 18.01
N CYS A 129 16.90 -9.38 18.71
CA CYS A 129 15.65 -9.86 18.14
C CYS A 129 14.89 -8.68 17.52
N LEU A 130 14.56 -8.77 16.22
CA LEU A 130 13.72 -7.77 15.54
C LEU A 130 12.32 -7.62 16.18
N SER A 131 11.89 -8.57 17.00
CA SER A 131 10.63 -8.50 17.74
C SER A 131 10.73 -7.78 19.09
N SER A 132 11.94 -7.39 19.51
CA SER A 132 12.19 -6.73 20.79
C SER A 132 13.50 -5.93 20.73
N LEU A 133 13.47 -4.84 19.98
CA LEU A 133 14.59 -3.89 19.89
C LEU A 133 14.46 -2.83 20.98
N ASP A 134 15.56 -2.51 21.67
CA ASP A 134 15.58 -1.36 22.56
C ASP A 134 15.50 -0.05 21.76
N ILE A 135 14.67 0.91 22.20
CA ILE A 135 14.43 2.14 21.45
C ILE A 135 15.66 3.03 21.37
N ILE A 136 16.43 3.13 22.45
CA ILE A 136 17.61 4.01 22.52
C ILE A 136 18.72 3.34 21.72
N GLU A 137 19.02 2.07 22.03
CA GLU A 137 20.14 1.36 21.42
C GLU A 137 19.96 1.19 19.91
N ALA A 138 18.73 0.95 19.45
CA ALA A 138 18.41 0.83 18.02
C ALA A 138 18.64 2.15 17.27
N VAL A 139 18.16 3.28 17.81
CA VAL A 139 18.34 4.60 17.19
C VAL A 139 19.82 5.01 17.20
N GLU A 140 20.53 4.78 18.31
CA GLU A 140 21.97 5.08 18.40
C GLU A 140 22.81 4.24 17.44
N SER A 141 22.44 2.97 17.22
CA SER A 141 23.13 2.12 16.24
C SER A 141 23.00 2.60 14.80
N LEU A 142 22.10 3.56 14.54
CA LEU A 142 21.81 4.16 13.24
C LEU A 142 22.28 5.63 13.18
N ALA A 143 23.28 6.02 13.98
CA ALA A 143 23.81 7.40 14.04
C ALA A 143 24.24 8.01 12.69
N GLY A 144 24.43 7.21 11.64
CA GLY A 144 24.67 7.68 10.27
C GLY A 144 23.44 8.23 9.55
N PHE A 145 22.25 8.15 10.16
CA PHE A 145 20.98 8.62 9.62
C PHE A 145 20.37 9.71 10.52
N PRO A 146 19.59 10.66 9.97
CA PRO A 146 18.86 11.61 10.78
C PRO A 146 17.85 10.89 11.67
N GLN A 147 17.88 11.19 12.98
CA GLN A 147 17.02 10.52 13.96
C GLN A 147 15.53 10.59 13.61
N VAL A 148 15.07 11.72 13.04
CA VAL A 148 13.67 11.89 12.65
C VAL A 148 13.25 10.86 11.59
N ILE A 149 14.15 10.51 10.65
CA ILE A 149 13.87 9.50 9.62
C ILE A 149 13.96 8.10 10.20
N VAL A 150 14.90 7.85 11.10
CA VAL A 150 15.01 6.57 11.79
C VAL A 150 13.73 6.28 12.58
N HIS A 151 13.23 7.24 13.36
CA HIS A 151 11.97 7.12 14.06
C HIS A 151 10.79 6.90 13.12
N HIS A 152 10.72 7.67 12.04
CA HIS A 152 9.70 7.50 11.02
C HIS A 152 9.72 6.09 10.40
N CYS A 153 10.91 5.54 10.15
CA CYS A 153 11.09 4.17 9.67
C CYS A 153 10.54 3.13 10.66
N PHE A 154 10.84 3.28 11.95
CA PHE A 154 10.28 2.41 12.99
C PHE A 154 8.75 2.52 13.10
N GLN A 155 8.18 3.72 12.95
CA GLN A 155 6.73 3.92 12.96
C GLN A 155 6.05 3.26 11.76
N LEU A 156 6.68 3.28 10.59
CA LEU A 156 6.11 2.69 9.38
C LEU A 156 6.25 1.17 9.35
N TYR A 157 7.38 0.64 9.79
CA TYR A 157 7.71 -0.79 9.64
C TYR A 157 7.71 -1.56 10.96
N GLY A 158 7.28 -0.93 12.04
CA GLY A 158 7.22 -1.56 13.35
C GLY A 158 6.09 -1.02 14.20
N ARG A 159 6.09 -1.44 15.46
CA ARG A 159 5.17 -0.98 16.50
C ARG A 159 5.90 -0.87 17.82
N ILE A 160 5.42 0.04 18.67
CA ILE A 160 5.87 0.13 20.05
C ILE A 160 5.25 -1.03 20.83
N THR A 161 6.09 -1.78 21.54
CA THR A 161 5.66 -2.86 22.44
C THR A 161 5.30 -2.29 23.81
N TYR A 162 4.52 -3.04 24.60
CA TYR A 162 4.16 -2.64 25.98
C TYR A 162 5.38 -2.37 26.88
N GLY A 163 6.54 -2.95 26.56
CA GLY A 163 7.79 -2.74 27.28
C GLY A 163 8.59 -1.51 26.83
N GLY A 164 8.06 -0.68 25.93
CA GLY A 164 8.75 0.52 25.42
C GLY A 164 9.82 0.26 24.35
N GLY A 165 9.97 -0.99 23.90
CA GLY A 165 10.83 -1.36 22.77
C GLY A 165 10.09 -1.38 21.43
N TRP A 166 10.83 -1.52 20.34
CA TRP A 166 10.29 -1.68 18.99
C TRP A 166 10.17 -3.15 18.57
N GLU A 167 9.06 -3.47 17.94
CA GLU A 167 8.87 -4.73 17.23
C GLU A 167 8.68 -4.43 15.74
N MET A 168 9.60 -4.93 14.91
CA MET A 168 9.53 -4.77 13.45
C MET A 168 8.54 -5.76 12.84
N ASP A 169 7.71 -5.27 11.93
CA ASP A 169 6.87 -6.09 11.06
C ASP A 169 7.72 -6.74 9.98
N LYS A 170 8.19 -7.96 10.29
CA LYS A 170 9.06 -8.73 9.41
C LYS A 170 8.46 -8.94 8.00
N LYS A 171 7.13 -9.05 7.89
CA LYS A 171 6.46 -9.24 6.60
C LYS A 171 6.53 -7.95 5.78
N ARG A 172 6.19 -6.81 6.37
CA ARG A 172 6.26 -5.51 5.67
C ARG A 172 7.69 -5.14 5.29
N VAL A 173 8.67 -5.38 6.16
CA VAL A 173 10.09 -5.14 5.84
C VAL A 173 10.53 -6.01 4.67
N SER A 174 10.21 -7.31 4.68
CA SER A 174 10.59 -8.21 3.59
C SER A 174 9.93 -7.83 2.26
N LEU A 175 8.64 -7.45 2.30
CA LEU A 175 7.91 -6.95 1.14
C LEU A 175 8.54 -5.68 0.56
N HIS A 176 8.96 -4.73 1.41
CA HIS A 176 9.64 -3.51 0.94
C HIS A 176 10.94 -3.83 0.20
N VAL A 177 11.75 -4.73 0.75
CA VAL A 177 13.01 -5.15 0.12
C VAL A 177 12.75 -5.81 -1.24
N ALA A 178 11.76 -6.71 -1.34
CA ALA A 178 11.36 -7.31 -2.61
C ALA A 178 10.94 -6.27 -3.65
N ARG A 179 10.13 -5.28 -3.24
CA ARG A 179 9.70 -4.19 -4.12
C ARG A 179 10.89 -3.39 -4.63
N GLN A 180 11.88 -3.10 -3.79
CA GLN A 180 13.07 -2.37 -4.22
C GLN A 180 13.93 -3.16 -5.21
N ILE A 181 14.08 -4.47 -5.02
CA ILE A 181 14.80 -5.33 -5.97
C ILE A 181 14.14 -5.25 -7.35
N LEU A 182 12.81 -5.37 -7.42
CA LEU A 182 12.06 -5.29 -8.67
C LEU A 182 12.00 -3.88 -9.26
N ALA A 183 11.95 -2.84 -8.42
CA ALA A 183 12.01 -1.46 -8.88
C ALA A 183 13.36 -1.13 -9.52
N ALA A 184 14.46 -1.63 -8.96
CA ALA A 184 15.82 -1.41 -9.47
C ALA A 184 16.14 -2.24 -10.73
N ASN A 185 15.62 -3.47 -10.83
CA ASN A 185 15.97 -4.41 -11.90
C ASN A 185 14.87 -4.60 -12.95
N GLY A 186 13.67 -4.09 -12.70
CA GLY A 186 12.50 -4.31 -13.54
C GLY A 186 12.02 -5.77 -13.51
N LYS A 187 11.69 -6.30 -14.70
CA LYS A 187 11.23 -7.69 -14.85
C LYS A 187 12.41 -8.65 -14.71
N MET A 188 12.33 -9.56 -13.73
CA MET A 188 13.39 -10.51 -13.39
C MET A 188 12.93 -11.96 -13.57
N LYS A 189 13.85 -12.88 -13.84
CA LYS A 189 13.56 -14.32 -13.75
C LYS A 189 13.30 -14.68 -12.30
N LEU A 190 12.30 -15.53 -12.04
CA LEU A 190 11.85 -15.89 -10.70
C LEU A 190 12.98 -16.44 -9.83
N GLY A 191 13.79 -17.37 -10.36
CA GLY A 191 14.93 -17.92 -9.62
C GLY A 191 15.96 -16.84 -9.24
N ALA A 192 16.35 -16.00 -10.19
CA ALA A 192 17.31 -14.91 -9.95
C ALA A 192 16.76 -13.87 -8.95
N PHE A 193 15.46 -13.58 -9.01
CA PHE A 193 14.80 -12.71 -8.03
C PHE A 193 14.82 -13.33 -6.63
N MET A 194 14.47 -14.61 -6.48
CA MET A 194 14.48 -15.28 -5.17
C MET A 194 15.90 -15.35 -4.58
N GLU A 195 16.91 -15.64 -5.41
CA GLU A 195 18.32 -15.63 -4.98
C GLU A 195 18.77 -14.24 -4.53
N GLU A 196 18.44 -13.21 -5.30
CA GLU A 196 18.76 -11.82 -4.94
C GLU A 196 18.04 -11.41 -3.65
N TRP A 197 16.77 -11.76 -3.50
CA TRP A 197 15.99 -11.41 -2.32
C TRP A 197 16.50 -12.09 -1.06
N VAL A 198 16.84 -13.38 -1.11
CA VAL A 198 17.51 -14.08 0.00
C VAL A 198 18.84 -13.41 0.35
N ARG A 199 19.61 -12.96 -0.66
CA ARG A 199 20.90 -12.30 -0.45
C ARG A 199 20.75 -10.89 0.15
N SER A 200 19.71 -10.15 -0.21
CA SER A 200 19.44 -8.80 0.31
C SER A 200 18.90 -8.79 1.74
N VAL A 201 18.46 -9.95 2.22
CA VAL A 201 17.79 -10.11 3.51
C VAL A 201 18.62 -11.03 4.41
N PRO A 202 19.54 -10.47 5.21
CA PRO A 202 20.43 -11.28 6.00
C PRO A 202 19.66 -11.88 7.20
N GLY A 203 20.00 -13.12 7.58
CA GLY A 203 19.50 -13.78 8.80
C GLY A 203 18.73 -15.08 8.61
N GLY A 204 18.08 -15.32 7.46
CA GLY A 204 17.36 -16.56 7.12
C GLY A 204 16.27 -17.04 8.13
N PRO A 205 15.28 -17.86 7.74
CA PRO A 205 14.39 -18.49 8.71
C PRO A 205 15.19 -19.43 9.66
N PRO A 206 14.84 -19.53 10.96
CA PRO A 206 13.63 -19.04 11.63
C PRO A 206 13.77 -17.68 12.35
N GLY A 207 14.96 -17.09 12.41
CA GLY A 207 15.21 -15.83 13.15
C GLY A 207 15.11 -14.55 12.30
N GLY A 208 15.41 -14.66 11.01
CA GLY A 208 15.44 -13.56 10.04
C GLY A 208 14.07 -13.19 9.48
N LEU A 209 14.08 -12.43 8.39
CA LEU A 209 12.87 -12.01 7.69
C LEU A 209 12.33 -13.15 6.80
N PRO A 210 11.00 -13.26 6.66
CA PRO A 210 10.40 -14.26 5.80
C PRO A 210 10.65 -13.95 4.33
N VAL A 211 11.08 -14.94 3.54
CA VAL A 211 11.24 -14.84 2.08
C VAL A 211 10.37 -15.93 1.44
N SER A 212 9.19 -15.53 0.98
CA SER A 212 8.23 -16.42 0.29
C SER A 212 7.46 -15.63 -0.76
N LEU A 213 6.95 -16.30 -1.79
CA LEU A 213 6.06 -15.65 -2.75
C LEU A 213 4.71 -15.30 -2.12
N ASP A 214 4.29 -16.00 -1.07
CA ASP A 214 3.01 -15.74 -0.38
C ASP A 214 2.94 -14.33 0.22
N ILE A 215 4.09 -13.77 0.62
CA ILE A 215 4.13 -12.40 1.17
C ILE A 215 4.07 -11.33 0.07
N LEU A 216 4.21 -11.70 -1.20
CA LEU A 216 4.09 -10.82 -2.36
C LEU A 216 2.72 -10.92 -3.05
N GLU A 217 1.80 -11.72 -2.50
CA GLU A 217 0.44 -11.78 -2.98
C GLU A 217 -0.22 -10.40 -2.90
N GLY A 218 -0.85 -9.96 -3.99
CA GLY A 218 -1.40 -8.61 -4.11
C GLY A 218 -0.42 -7.55 -4.65
N GLU A 219 0.88 -7.83 -4.66
CA GLU A 219 1.91 -6.78 -4.84
C GLU A 219 2.74 -6.92 -6.13
N VAL A 220 2.94 -8.14 -6.63
CA VAL A 220 3.79 -8.40 -7.81
C VAL A 220 3.05 -9.17 -8.88
N LEU A 221 3.46 -9.05 -10.14
CA LEU A 221 2.97 -9.89 -11.23
C LEU A 221 3.97 -11.03 -11.45
N VAL A 222 3.52 -12.28 -11.29
CA VAL A 222 4.32 -13.47 -11.60
C VAL A 222 3.77 -14.09 -12.88
N GLU A 223 4.54 -14.03 -13.97
CA GLU A 223 4.21 -14.56 -15.29
C GLU A 223 5.15 -15.71 -15.66
N GLN A 224 4.64 -16.93 -15.74
CA GLN A 224 5.45 -18.14 -16.01
C GLN A 224 6.63 -18.29 -15.03
N SER A 225 7.84 -17.89 -15.44
CA SER A 225 9.08 -17.90 -14.65
C SER A 225 9.68 -16.51 -14.49
N TRP A 226 8.86 -15.47 -14.59
CA TRP A 226 9.25 -14.07 -14.45
C TRP A 226 8.41 -13.37 -13.38
N VAL A 227 8.99 -12.35 -12.77
CA VAL A 227 8.35 -11.50 -11.75
C VAL A 227 8.64 -10.03 -12.05
N SER A 228 7.64 -9.17 -11.85
CA SER A 228 7.75 -7.71 -12.04
C SER A 228 6.74 -6.97 -11.16
N LEU A 229 7.00 -5.70 -10.85
CA LEU A 229 5.98 -4.84 -10.26
C LEU A 229 4.85 -4.55 -11.27
N PRO A 230 3.60 -4.39 -10.81
CA PRO A 230 2.53 -3.86 -11.64
C PRO A 230 2.94 -2.47 -12.12
N SER A 231 2.86 -2.22 -13.44
CA SER A 231 3.10 -0.88 -13.97
C SER A 231 1.97 0.05 -13.51
N ASP A 232 2.30 1.31 -13.19
CA ASP A 232 1.36 2.41 -12.93
C ASP A 232 0.33 2.65 -14.06
N ARG A 233 0.46 1.92 -15.17
CA ARG A 233 -0.50 1.92 -16.29
C ARG A 233 -1.80 1.15 -16.01
N PHE A 234 -1.89 0.37 -14.92
CA PHE A 234 -3.10 -0.40 -14.58
C PHE A 234 -3.56 -0.29 -13.10
N PRO A 235 -3.76 0.93 -12.55
CA PRO A 235 -4.15 1.12 -11.14
C PRO A 235 -5.58 0.62 -10.83
N GLY A 236 -6.47 0.58 -11.82
CA GLY A 236 -7.88 0.20 -11.64
C GLY A 236 -8.16 -1.31 -11.57
N TYR A 237 -7.20 -2.17 -11.89
CA TYR A 237 -7.39 -3.63 -11.84
C TYR A 237 -7.23 -4.23 -10.44
N PHE A 238 -6.72 -3.44 -9.48
CA PHE A 238 -6.33 -3.93 -8.17
C PHE A 238 -7.35 -3.68 -7.05
N LYS A 239 -8.34 -2.79 -7.25
CA LYS A 239 -9.29 -2.45 -6.17
C LYS A 239 -10.75 -2.88 -6.38
N ASP A 240 -11.32 -2.84 -7.58
CA ASP A 240 -12.76 -3.11 -7.76
C ASP A 240 -13.13 -3.82 -9.09
N GLY A 241 -12.52 -4.97 -9.36
CA GLY A 241 -12.92 -5.82 -10.48
C GLY A 241 -14.23 -6.58 -10.20
N PRO A 242 -15.22 -6.59 -11.12
CA PRO A 242 -16.60 -7.07 -10.88
C PRO A 242 -16.74 -8.59 -10.62
N ASN A 243 -15.63 -9.33 -10.45
CA ASN A 243 -15.62 -10.77 -10.22
C ASN A 243 -14.63 -11.25 -9.14
N GLY A 244 -13.99 -10.38 -8.36
CA GLY A 244 -13.11 -10.82 -7.26
C GLY A 244 -11.99 -11.80 -7.65
N ILE A 245 -11.53 -11.80 -8.91
CA ILE A 245 -10.37 -12.60 -9.35
C ILE A 245 -9.09 -11.82 -9.02
N GLY A 246 -8.86 -11.65 -7.72
CA GLY A 246 -7.52 -11.61 -7.18
C GLY A 246 -7.02 -13.05 -7.11
N ARG A 247 -6.40 -13.52 -8.19
CA ARG A 247 -5.33 -14.51 -8.06
C ARG A 247 -4.11 -13.92 -8.75
N ILE A 248 -3.30 -13.25 -7.94
CA ILE A 248 -1.90 -13.00 -8.29
C ILE A 248 -1.16 -14.33 -8.20
N TYR A 249 -1.27 -15.07 -9.29
CA TYR A 249 -0.44 -16.19 -9.75
C TYR A 249 -0.88 -16.36 -11.21
N THR A 250 -0.06 -16.07 -12.23
CA THR A 250 -0.54 -16.35 -13.60
C THR A 250 -0.83 -17.84 -13.74
N LEU A 251 -2.10 -18.16 -13.97
CA LEU A 251 -2.60 -19.28 -14.76
C LEU A 251 -1.86 -20.63 -14.59
N THR A 252 -1.65 -21.10 -13.37
CA THR A 252 -1.31 -22.51 -13.10
C THR A 252 -2.40 -23.28 -12.35
N THR A 253 -3.59 -22.70 -12.20
CA THR A 253 -4.81 -23.55 -12.19
C THR A 253 -5.08 -24.14 -13.59
N VAL A 254 -4.52 -23.55 -14.66
CA VAL A 254 -4.76 -24.00 -16.05
C VAL A 254 -3.83 -25.14 -16.49
N PHE A 255 -2.57 -25.19 -16.06
CA PHE A 255 -1.67 -26.28 -16.47
C PHE A 255 -1.95 -27.62 -15.76
N HIS A 256 -2.41 -27.61 -14.50
CA HIS A 256 -2.69 -28.86 -13.78
C HIS A 256 -3.97 -29.54 -14.30
N GLU A 257 -5.01 -28.78 -14.64
CA GLU A 257 -6.23 -29.34 -15.23
C GLU A 257 -6.05 -29.77 -16.70
N MET A 258 -5.19 -29.08 -17.47
CA MET A 258 -4.89 -29.49 -18.84
C MET A 258 -4.00 -30.75 -18.91
N HIS A 259 -3.09 -30.97 -17.95
CA HIS A 259 -2.29 -32.20 -17.88
C HIS A 259 -3.07 -33.40 -17.32
N GLN A 260 -4.08 -33.20 -16.46
CA GLN A 260 -4.94 -34.29 -16.02
C GLN A 260 -6.00 -34.68 -17.05
N LYS A 261 -6.57 -33.74 -17.82
CA LYS A 261 -7.51 -34.08 -18.92
C LYS A 261 -6.83 -34.76 -20.11
N LYS A 262 -5.58 -34.42 -20.45
CA LYS A 262 -4.81 -35.13 -21.49
C LYS A 262 -4.35 -36.53 -21.07
N LYS A 263 -4.11 -36.79 -19.78
CA LYS A 263 -3.83 -38.15 -19.27
C LYS A 263 -5.09 -39.02 -19.22
N ASN A 264 -6.24 -38.47 -18.81
CA ASN A 264 -7.47 -39.27 -18.71
C ASN A 264 -8.17 -39.53 -20.06
N SER A 265 -7.89 -38.74 -21.11
CA SER A 265 -8.39 -39.03 -22.46
C SER A 265 -7.51 -40.01 -23.25
N ALA A 266 -6.25 -40.24 -22.84
CA ALA A 266 -5.34 -41.16 -23.52
C ALA A 266 -5.36 -42.59 -22.95
N TYR A 267 -5.98 -42.81 -21.79
CA TYR A 267 -6.14 -44.14 -21.18
C TYR A 267 -7.49 -44.83 -21.48
N CYS A 268 -8.41 -44.16 -22.19
CA CYS A 268 -9.74 -44.70 -22.48
C CYS A 268 -9.89 -45.28 -23.91
N SER A 269 -8.84 -45.35 -24.72
CA SER A 269 -8.88 -45.94 -26.08
C SER A 269 -7.95 -47.13 -26.31
N CYS A 270 -7.41 -47.76 -25.25
CA CYS A 270 -6.57 -48.96 -25.37
C CYS A 270 -7.08 -50.21 -24.61
N CYS A 271 -8.30 -50.18 -24.07
CA CYS A 271 -8.96 -51.36 -23.51
C CYS A 271 -10.31 -51.59 -24.19
N ALA A 272 -10.30 -51.86 -25.49
CA ALA A 272 -11.42 -52.42 -26.23
C ALA A 272 -10.94 -53.08 -27.52
N THR A 273 -10.10 -54.12 -27.42
CA THR A 273 -10.08 -55.27 -28.34
C THR A 273 -9.30 -56.42 -27.72
#